data_AF-A0A6P0CKT4-F1
#
_entry.id   AF-A0A6P0CKT4-F1
#
_cell.length_a   1.000
_cell.length_b   1.000
_cell.length_c   1.000
_cell.angle_alpha   90.00
_cell.angle_beta   90.00
_cell.angle_gamma   90.00
#
_symmetry.space_group_name_H-M   'P 1'
#
loop_
_entity.id
_entity.type
_entity.pdbx_description
1 polymer ?
#
loop_
_entity_poly.entity_id
_entity_poly.type
_entity_poly.pdbx_seq_one_letter_code
_entity_poly.pdbx_strand_id
1 'polypeptide(L)'
;MAHMVPNCVNVWLGDKAKMKKPNMTELVRVVDFFVFPLLVLAALPLKLYRKVGSARMPRTTRHLQKAGVFPIRDHYYEPQFRFDEELNAGKQRRKLPGIDLRRSEQLELLQHLDYVDDFDAFLNEQEYVEGLSRFEIENGSFETGDAEFLFSFVRYLKPMIVVEIGCGSSTKIIQAALKMNERSGGAAARHICIEPFEMPWLEDFPGIELVRERVESTDLSHITELLSPGDLLFIDSSHIIRPNGDVLTEYLEIVPALRSGVNVHVHDIFTPNHYPDSWLRKNVRFWNEQYLLEALLSNNPSFTVVAALNYLKHNEFESMKRICPGLTIQQEPGSFYFRVN
;
A
#
# COMPACT_ATOMS: atom_id res chain seq x y z
N MET A 1 1.45 53.89 -0.58
CA MET A 1 0.90 53.25 -1.79
C MET A 1 0.70 51.77 -1.47
N ALA A 2 -0.33 51.30 -0.74
CA ALA A 2 -1.75 51.65 -0.71
C ALA A 2 -2.37 51.63 -2.11
N HIS A 3 -2.82 50.45 -2.53
CA HIS A 3 -4.07 50.28 -3.27
C HIS A 3 -4.71 48.93 -2.90
N MET A 4 -5.58 48.99 -1.89
CA MET A 4 -6.81 48.19 -1.85
C MET A 4 -7.72 48.68 -2.98
N VAL A 5 -8.48 47.77 -3.62
CA VAL A 5 -9.93 47.95 -3.84
C VAL A 5 -10.60 46.56 -3.79
N PRO A 6 -11.79 46.42 -3.14
CA PRO A 6 -12.43 45.15 -2.81
C PRO A 6 -13.67 44.82 -3.69
N ASN A 7 -14.14 43.58 -3.50
CA ASN A 7 -15.54 43.13 -3.39
C ASN A 7 -16.52 43.18 -4.58
N CYS A 8 -17.18 42.01 -4.72
CA CYS A 8 -18.63 41.80 -4.75
C CYS A 8 -19.30 41.30 -6.05
N VAL A 9 -19.84 40.07 -5.88
CA VAL A 9 -21.23 39.66 -6.18
C VAL A 9 -21.53 39.06 -7.56
N ASN A 10 -21.92 37.78 -7.45
CA ASN A 10 -22.54 36.91 -8.44
C ASN A 10 -23.84 37.48 -9.04
N VAL A 11 -24.30 36.77 -10.08
CA VAL A 11 -25.65 36.65 -10.65
C VAL A 11 -25.85 37.43 -11.97
N TRP A 12 -25.78 36.72 -13.10
CA TRP A 12 -26.99 36.35 -13.85
C TRP A 12 -26.72 35.22 -14.87
N LEU A 13 -27.69 34.31 -14.94
CA LEU A 13 -27.75 33.08 -15.72
C LEU A 13 -27.88 33.36 -17.23
N GLY A 14 -27.25 32.50 -18.04
CA GLY A 14 -27.47 32.41 -19.47
C GLY A 14 -26.82 31.14 -20.03
N ASP A 15 -27.66 30.26 -20.57
CA ASP A 15 -27.37 28.93 -21.10
C ASP A 15 -25.97 28.74 -21.70
N LYS A 16 -25.11 28.01 -20.99
CA LYS A 16 -23.98 27.32 -21.61
C LYS A 16 -24.19 25.83 -21.45
N ALA A 17 -24.44 25.19 -22.58
CA ALA A 17 -24.52 23.76 -22.77
C ALA A 17 -23.55 23.03 -21.84
N LYS A 18 -24.08 22.08 -21.05
CA LYS A 18 -23.28 21.06 -20.39
C LYS A 18 -22.50 20.31 -21.48
N MET A 19 -21.30 20.77 -21.80
CA MET A 19 -20.33 19.93 -22.50
C MET A 19 -20.06 18.74 -21.58
N LYS A 20 -20.65 17.59 -21.90
CA LYS A 20 -20.26 16.31 -21.32
C LYS A 20 -18.75 16.23 -21.49
N LYS A 21 -18.00 16.22 -20.38
CA LYS A 21 -16.58 15.86 -20.42
C LYS A 21 -16.50 14.54 -21.20
N PRO A 22 -15.63 14.40 -22.20
CA PRO A 22 -15.49 13.14 -22.92
C PRO A 22 -15.27 12.04 -21.88
N ASN A 23 -15.96 10.91 -22.05
CA ASN A 23 -15.76 9.77 -21.18
C ASN A 23 -14.27 9.41 -21.26
N MET A 24 -13.53 9.51 -20.14
CA MET A 24 -12.08 9.29 -20.11
C MET A 24 -11.72 7.96 -20.77
N THR A 25 -12.58 6.96 -20.62
CA THR A 25 -12.48 5.63 -21.24
C THR A 25 -12.50 5.69 -22.78
N GLU A 26 -13.34 6.52 -23.37
CA GLU A 26 -13.41 6.69 -24.84
C GLU A 26 -12.17 7.41 -25.35
N LEU A 27 -11.70 8.44 -24.64
CA LEU A 27 -10.46 9.13 -24.99
C LEU A 27 -9.25 8.19 -24.96
N VAL A 28 -9.12 7.37 -23.92
CA VAL A 28 -8.04 6.38 -23.80
C VAL A 28 -8.07 5.38 -24.96
N ARG A 29 -9.26 4.89 -25.36
CA ARG A 29 -9.39 3.98 -26.52
C ARG A 29 -8.97 4.64 -27.84
N VAL A 30 -9.31 5.91 -28.03
CA VAL A 30 -8.90 6.67 -29.22
C VAL A 30 -7.38 6.86 -29.22
N VAL A 31 -6.78 7.24 -28.09
CA VAL A 31 -5.32 7.37 -27.96
C VAL A 31 -4.63 6.04 -28.25
N ASP A 32 -5.11 4.94 -27.66
CA ASP A 32 -4.57 3.60 -27.89
C ASP A 32 -4.59 3.21 -29.37
N PHE A 33 -5.70 3.48 -30.08
CA PHE A 33 -5.82 3.23 -31.52
C PHE A 33 -4.72 3.92 -32.34
N PHE A 34 -4.34 5.15 -31.98
CA PHE A 34 -3.28 5.90 -32.68
C PHE A 34 -1.87 5.53 -32.21
N VAL A 35 -1.68 5.17 -30.94
CA VAL A 35 -0.37 4.80 -30.37
C VAL A 35 0.03 3.38 -30.78
N PHE A 36 -0.93 2.46 -30.90
CA PHE A 36 -0.72 1.07 -31.26
C PHE A 36 0.20 0.87 -32.49
N PRO A 37 -0.05 1.47 -33.67
CA PRO A 37 0.82 1.27 -34.83
C PRO A 37 2.25 1.77 -34.61
N LEU A 38 2.45 2.84 -33.83
CA LEU A 38 3.78 3.35 -33.48
C LEU A 38 4.53 2.34 -32.60
N LEU A 39 3.84 1.72 -31.62
CA LEU A 39 4.42 0.70 -30.75
C LEU A 39 4.74 -0.59 -31.52
N VAL A 40 3.90 -1.01 -32.46
CA VAL A 40 4.18 -2.16 -33.33
C VAL A 40 5.46 -1.94 -34.14
N LEU A 41 5.63 -0.75 -34.71
CA LEU A 41 6.85 -0.40 -35.46
C LEU A 41 8.09 -0.29 -34.55
N ALA A 42 7.92 0.14 -33.30
CA ALA A 42 9.01 0.24 -32.33
C ALA A 42 9.42 -1.09 -31.70
N ALA A 43 8.51 -2.08 -31.63
CA ALA A 43 8.72 -3.33 -30.90
C ALA A 43 9.94 -4.12 -31.39
N LEU A 44 10.10 -4.29 -32.71
CA LEU A 44 11.21 -5.07 -33.27
C LEU A 44 12.58 -4.39 -33.04
N PRO A 45 12.76 -3.07 -33.30
CA PRO A 45 13.96 -2.34 -32.92
C PRO A 45 14.30 -2.43 -31.44
N LEU A 46 13.32 -2.30 -30.54
CA LEU A 46 13.55 -2.39 -29.08
C LEU A 46 13.97 -3.81 -28.66
N LYS A 47 13.34 -4.84 -29.24
CA LYS A 47 13.73 -6.24 -29.04
C LYS A 47 15.15 -6.52 -29.53
N LEU A 48 15.52 -5.98 -30.70
CA LEU A 48 16.87 -6.11 -31.25
C LEU A 48 17.90 -5.36 -30.39
N TYR A 49 17.59 -4.14 -29.96
CA TYR A 49 18.40 -3.36 -29.03
C TYR A 49 18.73 -4.16 -27.77
N ARG A 50 17.72 -4.76 -27.13
CA ARG A 50 17.92 -5.62 -25.96
C ARG A 50 18.65 -6.93 -26.28
N LYS A 51 18.52 -7.49 -27.50
CA LYS A 51 19.29 -8.66 -27.96
C LYS A 51 20.77 -8.36 -28.14
N VAL A 52 21.10 -7.21 -28.73
CA VAL A 52 22.48 -6.78 -28.98
C VAL A 52 23.17 -6.39 -27.68
N GLY A 53 22.42 -5.75 -26.78
CA GLY A 53 22.86 -5.32 -25.45
C GLY A 53 23.02 -3.80 -25.36
N SER A 54 22.49 -3.21 -24.28
CA SER A 54 22.48 -1.76 -24.05
C SER A 54 23.88 -1.14 -24.03
N ALA A 55 24.88 -1.85 -23.50
CA ALA A 55 26.27 -1.40 -23.49
C ALA A 55 26.87 -1.22 -24.90
N ARG A 56 26.40 -2.00 -25.89
CA ARG A 56 26.89 -1.95 -27.28
C ARG A 56 26.19 -0.90 -28.14
N MET A 57 25.09 -0.30 -27.64
CA MET A 57 24.30 0.70 -28.36
C MET A 57 24.15 2.00 -27.56
N PRO A 58 25.25 2.69 -27.20
CA PRO A 58 25.25 3.77 -26.20
C PRO A 58 24.39 4.98 -26.57
N ARG A 59 24.26 5.31 -27.87
CA ARG A 59 23.41 6.41 -28.33
C ARG A 59 21.93 6.13 -28.06
N THR A 60 21.48 4.92 -28.40
CA THR A 60 20.12 4.45 -28.15
C THR A 60 19.85 4.34 -26.66
N THR A 61 20.77 3.76 -25.89
CA THR A 61 20.68 3.65 -24.43
C THR A 61 20.51 5.01 -23.77
N ARG A 62 21.33 5.99 -24.14
CA ARG A 62 21.23 7.35 -23.59
C ARG A 62 19.89 8.02 -23.93
N HIS A 63 19.39 7.82 -25.15
CA HIS A 63 18.10 8.37 -25.56
C HIS A 63 16.94 7.76 -24.74
N LEU A 64 16.91 6.44 -24.61
CA LEU A 64 15.90 5.71 -23.84
C LEU A 64 15.95 6.08 -22.35
N GLN A 65 17.14 6.14 -21.74
CA GLN A 65 17.32 6.58 -20.35
C GLN A 65 16.85 8.01 -20.13
N LYS A 66 17.17 8.94 -21.05
CA LYS A 66 16.68 10.33 -20.96
C LYS A 66 15.16 10.41 -21.04
N ALA A 67 14.53 9.52 -21.82
CA ALA A 67 13.08 9.41 -21.89
C ALA A 67 12.45 8.70 -20.68
N GLY A 68 13.26 8.14 -19.76
CA GLY A 68 12.76 7.37 -18.61
C GLY A 68 12.19 6.00 -19.00
N VAL A 69 12.55 5.47 -20.18
CA VAL A 69 12.02 4.20 -20.69
C VAL A 69 13.15 3.20 -20.84
N PHE A 70 12.95 1.98 -20.33
CA PHE A 70 13.86 0.87 -20.58
C PHE A 70 13.08 -0.37 -21.01
N PRO A 71 13.20 -0.83 -22.27
CA PRO A 71 12.46 -1.99 -22.73
C PRO A 71 12.98 -3.26 -22.07
N ILE A 72 12.07 -4.07 -21.55
CA ILE A 72 12.38 -5.43 -21.11
C ILE A 72 11.96 -6.44 -22.16
N ARG A 73 12.52 -7.64 -22.07
CA ARG A 73 12.22 -8.77 -22.94
C ARG A 73 11.65 -9.92 -22.13
N ASP A 74 10.82 -10.69 -22.81
CA ASP A 74 10.45 -12.03 -22.38
C ASP A 74 11.71 -12.91 -22.45
N HIS A 75 12.44 -12.98 -21.33
CA HIS A 75 13.74 -13.62 -21.22
C HIS A 75 14.02 -14.00 -19.76
N TYR A 76 14.70 -15.14 -19.57
CA TYR A 76 14.98 -15.71 -18.25
C TYR A 76 15.67 -14.78 -17.23
N TYR A 77 16.53 -13.87 -17.69
CA TYR A 77 17.26 -12.91 -16.84
C TYR A 77 16.54 -11.56 -16.64
N GLU A 78 15.29 -11.44 -17.07
CA GLU A 78 14.52 -10.19 -16.97
C GLU A 78 13.20 -10.44 -16.23
N PRO A 79 12.57 -9.39 -15.68
CA PRO A 79 11.27 -9.53 -15.02
C PRO A 79 10.23 -10.18 -15.94
N GLN A 80 9.51 -11.16 -15.40
CA GLN A 80 8.50 -11.90 -16.12
C GLN A 80 7.24 -11.04 -16.31
N PHE A 81 6.78 -10.89 -17.55
CA PHE A 81 5.49 -10.27 -17.89
C PHE A 81 4.61 -11.15 -18.79
N ARG A 82 5.14 -12.29 -19.23
CA ARG A 82 4.38 -13.34 -19.91
C ARG A 82 4.36 -14.55 -18.99
N PHE A 83 3.16 -14.91 -18.59
CA PHE A 83 2.91 -16.01 -17.67
C PHE A 83 2.19 -17.12 -18.42
N ASP A 84 2.62 -18.36 -18.21
CA ASP A 84 1.96 -19.53 -18.80
C ASP A 84 0.55 -19.70 -18.22
N GLU A 85 -0.33 -20.42 -18.91
CA GLU A 85 -1.70 -20.68 -18.45
C GLU A 85 -1.72 -21.47 -17.13
N GLU A 86 -0.63 -22.18 -16.81
CA GLU A 86 -0.48 -22.96 -15.58
C GLU A 86 -0.29 -22.09 -14.31
N LEU A 87 0.08 -20.80 -14.46
CA LEU A 87 0.15 -19.89 -13.31
C LEU A 87 -1.26 -19.58 -12.81
N ASN A 88 -1.67 -20.31 -11.78
CA ASN A 88 -2.92 -20.13 -11.02
C ASN A 88 -2.81 -18.98 -10.00
N ALA A 89 -2.45 -17.78 -10.46
CA ALA A 89 -2.33 -16.59 -9.63
C ALA A 89 -3.62 -16.33 -8.82
N GLY A 90 -3.50 -16.15 -7.51
CA GLY A 90 -4.63 -15.96 -6.59
C GLY A 90 -5.55 -17.17 -6.37
N LYS A 91 -5.33 -18.29 -7.07
CA LYS A 91 -6.20 -19.49 -6.97
C LYS A 91 -5.50 -20.69 -6.32
N GLN A 92 -4.17 -20.72 -6.38
CA GLN A 92 -3.39 -21.80 -5.81
C GLN A 92 -2.42 -21.27 -4.75
N ARG A 93 -2.60 -21.76 -3.53
CA ARG A 93 -1.68 -21.54 -2.42
C ARG A 93 -0.30 -22.09 -2.76
N ARG A 94 0.73 -21.27 -2.59
CA ARG A 94 2.11 -21.75 -2.68
C ARG A 94 2.50 -22.56 -1.45
N LYS A 95 3.44 -23.49 -1.66
CA LYS A 95 4.06 -24.26 -0.58
C LYS A 95 5.21 -23.44 0.02
N LEU A 96 5.02 -22.95 1.24
CA LEU A 96 6.01 -22.17 1.99
C LEU A 96 6.37 -22.93 3.28
N PRO A 97 7.17 -24.01 3.20
CA PRO A 97 7.40 -24.91 4.34
C PRO A 97 8.16 -24.25 5.51
N GLY A 98 8.88 -23.16 5.27
CA GLY A 98 9.59 -22.42 6.31
C GLY A 98 8.75 -21.37 7.03
N ILE A 99 7.52 -21.11 6.61
CA ILE A 99 6.66 -20.08 7.23
C ILE A 99 5.52 -20.75 7.98
N ASP A 100 5.55 -20.61 9.30
CA ASP A 100 4.39 -20.91 10.12
C ASP A 100 3.44 -19.71 10.12
N LEU A 101 2.26 -19.88 9.51
CA LEU A 101 1.23 -18.85 9.49
C LEU A 101 0.43 -18.80 10.80
N ARG A 102 0.59 -19.73 11.75
CA ARG A 102 -0.03 -19.64 13.09
C ARG A 102 -1.56 -19.44 13.06
N ARG A 103 -2.24 -20.26 12.26
CA ARG A 103 -3.70 -20.17 12.01
C ARG A 103 -4.51 -20.04 13.31
N SER A 104 -4.22 -20.86 14.31
CA SER A 104 -4.96 -20.89 15.57
C SER A 104 -4.85 -19.59 16.33
N GLU A 105 -3.66 -18.99 16.37
CA GLU A 105 -3.41 -17.73 17.07
C GLU A 105 -3.98 -16.52 16.31
N GLN A 106 -4.01 -16.57 14.97
CA GLN A 106 -4.75 -15.58 14.20
C GLN A 106 -6.26 -15.62 14.53
N LEU A 107 -6.86 -16.82 14.64
CA LEU A 107 -8.27 -16.97 15.02
C LEU A 107 -8.55 -16.49 16.45
N GLU A 108 -7.61 -16.71 17.38
CA GLU A 108 -7.68 -16.18 18.73
C GLU A 108 -7.61 -14.64 18.75
N LEU A 109 -6.71 -14.04 17.96
CA LEU A 109 -6.65 -12.59 17.79
C LEU A 109 -7.99 -12.03 17.31
N LEU A 110 -8.60 -12.64 16.28
CA LEU A 110 -9.88 -12.17 15.74
C LEU A 110 -10.96 -12.07 16.82
N GLN A 111 -10.96 -12.93 17.84
CA GLN A 111 -11.95 -12.89 18.93
C GLN A 111 -11.84 -11.61 19.78
N HIS A 112 -10.69 -10.96 19.78
CA HIS A 112 -10.43 -9.73 20.53
C HIS A 112 -10.63 -8.46 19.69
N LEU A 113 -10.85 -8.58 18.38
CA LEU A 113 -11.06 -7.45 17.46
C LEU A 113 -12.56 -7.10 17.36
N ASP A 114 -13.18 -6.78 18.49
CA ASP A 114 -14.61 -6.43 18.59
C ASP A 114 -14.80 -4.91 18.53
N TYR A 115 -14.56 -4.31 17.36
CA TYR A 115 -14.57 -2.85 17.15
C TYR A 115 -15.42 -2.43 15.94
N VAL A 116 -16.38 -3.25 15.53
CA VAL A 116 -17.26 -2.96 14.38
C VAL A 116 -18.08 -1.69 14.63
N ASP A 117 -18.71 -1.56 15.79
CA ASP A 117 -19.51 -0.38 16.15
C ASP A 117 -18.65 0.89 16.19
N ASP A 118 -17.40 0.78 16.65
CA ASP A 118 -16.45 1.90 16.67
C ASP A 118 -16.07 2.32 15.23
N PHE A 119 -15.89 1.35 14.32
CA PHE A 119 -15.59 1.63 12.92
C PHE A 119 -16.78 2.26 12.19
N ASP A 120 -18.00 1.78 12.43
CA ASP A 120 -19.23 2.36 11.90
C ASP A 120 -19.42 3.80 12.41
N ALA A 121 -19.12 4.06 13.69
CA ALA A 121 -19.12 5.42 14.23
C ALA A 121 -18.11 6.32 13.50
N PHE A 122 -16.89 5.84 13.25
CA PHE A 122 -15.90 6.55 12.45
C PHE A 122 -16.38 6.87 11.03
N LEU A 123 -17.01 5.90 10.33
CA LEU A 123 -17.56 6.12 8.99
C LEU A 123 -18.68 7.16 9.00
N ASN A 124 -19.57 7.13 9.99
CA ASN A 124 -20.63 8.13 10.15
C ASN A 124 -20.06 9.54 10.41
N GLU A 125 -18.97 9.67 11.18
CA GLU A 125 -18.28 10.95 11.37
C GLU A 125 -17.74 11.53 10.04
N GLN A 126 -17.41 10.68 9.05
CA GLN A 126 -16.90 11.13 7.75
C GLN A 126 -17.94 11.88 6.90
N GLU A 127 -19.24 11.79 7.20
CA GLU A 127 -20.27 12.58 6.51
C GLU A 127 -20.09 14.10 6.75
N TYR A 128 -19.45 14.47 7.86
CA TYR A 128 -19.22 15.86 8.26
C TYR A 128 -17.80 16.37 7.93
N VAL A 129 -16.95 15.52 7.35
CA VAL A 129 -15.59 15.90 6.94
C VAL A 129 -15.62 16.37 5.50
N GLU A 130 -15.23 17.62 5.27
CA GLU A 130 -15.17 18.19 3.93
C GLU A 130 -13.81 17.96 3.25
N GLY A 131 -13.84 17.85 1.92
CA GLY A 131 -12.64 17.85 1.09
C GLY A 131 -11.83 16.56 1.14
N LEU A 132 -10.54 16.68 0.82
CA LEU A 132 -9.63 15.56 0.60
C LEU A 132 -9.24 14.81 1.89
N SER A 133 -9.53 15.38 3.06
CA SER A 133 -9.26 14.76 4.36
C SER A 133 -10.31 13.70 4.73
N ARG A 134 -11.47 13.69 4.06
CA ARG A 134 -12.51 12.67 4.25
C ARG A 134 -12.00 11.28 3.89
N PHE A 135 -12.30 10.29 4.71
CA PHE A 135 -12.12 8.88 4.37
C PHE A 135 -13.36 8.33 3.65
N GLU A 136 -13.14 7.59 2.57
CA GLU A 136 -14.15 6.83 1.86
C GLU A 136 -13.70 5.36 1.82
N ILE A 137 -14.61 4.42 2.11
CA ILE A 137 -14.25 3.00 2.16
C ILE A 137 -13.91 2.43 0.78
N GLU A 138 -14.64 2.85 -0.26
CA GLU A 138 -14.41 2.47 -1.67
C GLU A 138 -13.40 3.43 -2.33
N ASN A 139 -12.22 3.58 -1.73
CA ASN A 139 -11.19 4.52 -2.19
C ASN A 139 -10.23 3.94 -3.25
N GLY A 140 -10.31 2.64 -3.55
CA GLY A 140 -9.45 1.95 -4.52
C GLY A 140 -8.02 1.65 -4.07
N SER A 141 -7.62 2.02 -2.84
CA SER A 141 -6.27 1.79 -2.29
C SER A 141 -6.26 0.98 -0.99
N PHE A 142 -7.08 1.36 -0.01
CA PHE A 142 -7.17 0.71 1.31
C PHE A 142 -8.66 0.52 1.66
N GLU A 143 -9.24 -0.55 1.11
CA GLU A 143 -10.69 -0.79 1.13
C GLU A 143 -11.09 -1.82 2.21
N THR A 144 -12.35 -2.23 2.15
CA THR A 144 -12.93 -3.27 3.01
C THR A 144 -12.10 -4.56 3.07
N GLY A 145 -12.00 -5.12 4.27
CA GLY A 145 -11.13 -6.22 4.65
C GLY A 145 -9.84 -5.71 5.29
N ASP A 146 -9.17 -4.76 4.65
CA ASP A 146 -7.97 -4.12 5.20
C ASP A 146 -8.34 -2.97 6.15
N ALA A 147 -9.27 -2.10 5.74
CA ALA A 147 -9.69 -0.92 6.50
C ALA A 147 -10.24 -1.24 7.89
N GLU A 148 -11.23 -2.14 7.97
CA GLU A 148 -11.85 -2.54 9.23
C GLU A 148 -10.83 -3.25 10.14
N PHE A 149 -9.97 -4.09 9.54
CA PHE A 149 -8.96 -4.81 10.32
C PHE A 149 -7.92 -3.87 10.89
N LEU A 150 -7.34 -2.98 10.08
CA LEU A 150 -6.34 -2.01 10.54
C LEU A 150 -6.89 -1.16 11.69
N PHE A 151 -8.11 -0.64 11.53
CA PHE A 151 -8.78 0.12 12.57
C PHE A 151 -8.90 -0.69 13.87
N SER A 152 -9.47 -1.89 13.78
CA SER A 152 -9.68 -2.78 14.93
C SER A 152 -8.36 -3.19 15.59
N PHE A 153 -7.33 -3.43 14.78
CA PHE A 153 -6.01 -3.82 15.26
C PHE A 153 -5.33 -2.68 16.04
N VAL A 154 -5.43 -1.42 15.58
CA VAL A 154 -4.93 -0.25 16.31
C VAL A 154 -5.73 0.01 17.59
N ARG A 155 -7.06 -0.22 17.57
CA ARG A 155 -7.92 -0.15 18.77
C ARG A 155 -7.56 -1.21 19.82
N TYR A 156 -7.24 -2.42 19.37
CA TYR A 156 -6.79 -3.53 20.21
C TYR A 156 -5.40 -3.29 20.78
N LEU A 157 -4.44 -2.94 19.92
CA LEU A 157 -3.03 -2.81 20.27
C LEU A 157 -2.77 -1.61 21.19
N LYS A 158 -3.50 -0.51 20.98
CA LYS A 158 -3.32 0.78 21.67
C LYS A 158 -1.85 1.22 21.69
N PRO A 159 -1.20 1.31 20.51
CA PRO A 159 0.21 1.68 20.45
C PRO A 159 0.41 3.10 20.99
N MET A 160 1.56 3.33 21.62
CA MET A 160 1.97 4.68 22.01
C MET A 160 2.58 5.44 20.84
N ILE A 161 3.17 4.70 19.91
CA ILE A 161 3.82 5.23 18.72
C ILE A 161 3.42 4.40 17.50
N VAL A 162 3.01 5.10 16.45
CA VAL A 162 2.87 4.54 15.11
C VAL A 162 3.83 5.27 14.19
N VAL A 163 4.71 4.53 13.53
CA VAL A 163 5.51 5.05 12.41
C VAL A 163 4.91 4.48 11.12
N GLU A 164 4.48 5.34 10.22
CA GLU A 164 3.90 4.99 8.92
C GLU A 164 4.85 5.41 7.80
N ILE A 165 5.30 4.45 7.00
CA ILE A 165 6.12 4.67 5.79
C ILE A 165 5.20 4.44 4.59
N GLY A 166 4.98 5.50 3.81
CA GLY A 166 3.95 5.52 2.77
C GLY A 166 2.59 5.88 3.34
N CYS A 167 2.14 7.11 3.09
CA CYS A 167 0.95 7.67 3.74
C CYS A 167 -0.22 7.83 2.77
N GLY A 168 -1.44 7.65 3.28
CA GLY A 168 -2.64 7.65 2.44
C GLY A 168 -3.94 7.44 3.20
N SER A 169 -4.83 6.61 2.64
CA SER A 169 -6.11 6.27 3.28
C SER A 169 -5.91 5.57 4.62
N SER A 170 -4.87 4.75 4.76
CA SER A 170 -4.40 4.13 6.01
C SER A 170 -4.17 5.16 7.12
N THR A 171 -3.56 6.30 6.82
CA THR A 171 -3.27 7.37 7.78
C THR A 171 -4.55 7.85 8.47
N LYS A 172 -5.64 8.00 7.71
CA LYS A 172 -6.94 8.44 8.23
C LYS A 172 -7.54 7.39 9.18
N ILE A 173 -7.41 6.12 8.83
CA ILE A 173 -7.90 4.98 9.62
C ILE A 173 -7.12 4.87 10.94
N ILE A 174 -5.78 4.93 10.87
CA ILE A 174 -4.90 4.89 12.05
C ILE A 174 -5.25 6.04 12.99
N GLN A 175 -5.32 7.28 12.48
CA GLN A 175 -5.66 8.45 13.30
C GLN A 175 -7.03 8.33 13.96
N ALA A 176 -8.03 7.79 13.26
CA ALA A 176 -9.35 7.58 13.85
C ALA A 176 -9.29 6.60 15.03
N ALA A 177 -8.61 5.46 14.85
CA ALA A 177 -8.45 4.46 15.90
C ALA A 177 -7.67 5.01 17.12
N LEU A 178 -6.59 5.78 16.88
CA LEU A 178 -5.80 6.42 17.94
C LEU A 178 -6.62 7.46 18.73
N LYS A 179 -7.39 8.31 18.05
CA LYS A 179 -8.28 9.28 18.71
C LYS A 179 -9.34 8.59 19.56
N MET A 180 -9.87 7.46 19.11
CA MET A 180 -10.81 6.69 19.92
C MET A 180 -10.13 6.01 21.10
N ASN A 181 -8.86 5.58 20.97
CA ASN A 181 -8.06 5.08 22.10
C ASN A 181 -7.93 6.15 23.18
N GLU A 182 -7.58 7.37 22.80
CA GLU A 182 -7.46 8.51 23.72
C GLU A 182 -8.81 8.85 24.38
N ARG A 183 -9.89 8.98 23.61
CA ARG A 183 -11.26 9.22 24.13
C ARG A 183 -11.71 8.13 25.10
N SER A 184 -11.23 6.89 24.95
CA SER A 184 -11.55 5.76 25.82
C SER A 184 -10.66 5.68 27.08
N GLY A 185 -9.87 6.71 27.37
CA GLY A 185 -8.97 6.77 28.53
C GLY A 185 -7.56 6.22 28.28
N GLY A 186 -7.21 5.93 27.01
CA GLY A 186 -5.83 5.65 26.62
C GLY A 186 -4.96 6.91 26.63
N ALA A 187 -3.65 6.72 26.65
CA ALA A 187 -2.72 7.84 26.48
C ALA A 187 -2.73 8.32 25.02
N ALA A 188 -2.44 9.61 24.81
CA ALA A 188 -2.27 10.16 23.48
C ALA A 188 -1.06 9.51 22.80
N ALA A 189 -1.31 8.93 21.63
CA ALA A 189 -0.28 8.29 20.81
C ALA A 189 0.35 9.31 19.85
N ARG A 190 1.60 9.05 19.47
CA ARG A 190 2.29 9.78 18.40
C ARG A 190 2.15 9.02 17.09
N HIS A 191 1.81 9.70 16.01
CA HIS A 191 1.74 9.11 14.68
C HIS A 191 2.69 9.86 13.77
N ILE A 192 3.80 9.21 13.41
CA ILE A 192 4.87 9.77 12.59
C ILE A 192 4.70 9.24 11.19
N CYS A 193 4.47 10.14 10.24
CA CYS A 193 4.24 9.85 8.83
C CYS A 193 5.51 10.19 8.05
N ILE A 194 6.11 9.21 7.39
CA ILE A 194 7.26 9.39 6.49
C ILE A 194 6.74 9.29 5.06
N GLU A 195 6.63 10.45 4.40
CA GLU A 195 6.06 10.55 3.06
C GLU A 195 6.77 11.64 2.24
N PRO A 196 7.65 11.27 1.28
CA PRO A 196 8.32 12.24 0.42
C PRO A 196 7.42 12.83 -0.67
N PHE A 197 6.31 12.18 -1.02
CA PHE A 197 5.44 12.53 -2.15
C PHE A 197 3.98 12.68 -1.70
N GLU A 198 3.76 13.55 -0.73
CA GLU A 198 2.47 13.66 -0.04
C GLU A 198 1.30 14.05 -0.95
N MET A 199 0.13 13.52 -0.59
CA MET A 199 -1.12 14.07 -1.06
C MET A 199 -1.33 15.47 -0.45
N PRO A 200 -1.95 16.43 -1.17
CA PRO A 200 -2.07 17.81 -0.68
C PRO A 200 -2.76 17.99 0.68
N TRP A 201 -3.54 17.00 1.13
CA TRP A 201 -4.25 17.03 2.41
C TRP A 201 -3.39 16.60 3.61
N LEU A 202 -2.25 15.95 3.38
CA LEU A 202 -1.44 15.35 4.44
C LEU A 202 -0.77 16.44 5.30
N GLU A 203 -0.27 17.51 4.69
CA GLU A 203 0.34 18.67 5.37
C GLU A 203 -0.52 19.21 6.51
N ASP A 204 -1.82 19.36 6.27
CA ASP A 204 -2.76 19.95 7.23
C ASP A 204 -3.53 18.89 8.03
N PHE A 205 -3.16 17.60 7.93
CA PHE A 205 -3.91 16.53 8.59
C PHE A 205 -3.68 16.55 10.11
N PRO A 206 -4.74 16.61 10.93
CA PRO A 206 -4.58 16.84 12.37
C PRO A 206 -4.17 15.56 13.11
N GLY A 207 -3.10 15.67 13.91
CA GLY A 207 -2.65 14.63 14.84
C GLY A 207 -1.46 13.80 14.34
N ILE A 208 -0.84 14.17 13.21
CA ILE A 208 0.35 13.51 12.67
C ILE A 208 1.60 14.39 12.80
N GLU A 209 2.76 13.74 12.87
CA GLU A 209 4.09 14.33 12.72
C GLU A 209 4.64 13.93 11.35
N LEU A 210 4.76 14.87 10.41
CA LEU A 210 5.12 14.56 9.04
C LEU A 210 6.61 14.79 8.76
N VAL A 211 7.26 13.77 8.18
CA VAL A 211 8.65 13.76 7.74
C VAL A 211 8.69 13.66 6.21
N ARG A 212 9.15 14.74 5.56
CA ARG A 212 9.20 14.88 4.10
C ARG A 212 10.50 14.37 3.50
N GLU A 213 10.83 13.13 3.80
CA GLU A 213 12.05 12.49 3.32
C GLU A 213 11.74 11.09 2.83
N ARG A 214 12.57 10.61 1.91
CA ARG A 214 12.55 9.19 1.57
C ARG A 214 13.11 8.42 2.76
N VAL A 215 12.48 7.30 3.11
CA VAL A 215 12.91 6.52 4.28
C VAL A 215 14.39 6.10 4.19
N GLU A 216 14.87 5.75 2.98
CA GLU A 216 16.29 5.42 2.73
C GLU A 216 17.27 6.60 2.90
N SER A 217 16.77 7.82 3.11
CA SER A 217 17.58 9.03 3.33
C SER A 217 17.42 9.61 4.74
N THR A 218 16.49 9.10 5.53
CA THR A 218 16.22 9.56 6.89
C THR A 218 17.14 8.86 7.91
N ASP A 219 17.43 9.52 9.03
CA ASP A 219 18.14 8.90 10.15
C ASP A 219 17.29 7.79 10.79
N LEU A 220 17.56 6.53 10.41
CA LEU A 220 16.83 5.35 10.83
C LEU A 220 16.95 5.05 12.33
N SER A 221 17.97 5.59 13.00
CA SER A 221 18.12 5.44 14.46
C SER A 221 16.91 6.03 15.20
N HIS A 222 16.34 7.12 14.67
CA HIS A 222 15.14 7.73 15.24
C HIS A 222 13.88 6.89 15.09
N ILE A 223 13.81 5.95 14.14
CA ILE A 223 12.68 5.02 14.00
C ILE A 223 12.85 3.84 14.96
N THR A 224 14.04 3.22 14.91
CA THR A 224 14.34 1.95 15.60
C THR A 224 14.51 2.13 17.11
N GLU A 225 15.05 3.25 17.57
CA GLU A 225 15.15 3.57 19.00
C GLU A 225 13.84 4.04 19.62
N LEU A 226 12.93 4.54 18.78
CA LEU A 226 11.66 5.11 19.22
C LEU A 226 10.62 4.02 19.48
N LEU A 227 10.45 3.10 18.53
CA LEU A 227 9.45 2.03 18.63
C LEU A 227 9.79 1.06 19.76
N SER A 228 8.80 0.80 20.61
CA SER A 228 8.90 -0.03 21.80
C SER A 228 7.90 -1.20 21.74
N PRO A 229 7.99 -2.20 22.64
CA PRO A 229 7.07 -3.32 22.64
C PRO A 229 5.60 -2.85 22.66
N GLY A 230 4.79 -3.33 21.72
CA GLY A 230 3.39 -2.90 21.56
C GLY A 230 3.18 -1.74 20.59
N ASP A 231 4.22 -1.08 20.11
CA ASP A 231 4.10 -0.06 19.07
C ASP A 231 3.96 -0.68 17.67
N LEU A 232 3.67 0.17 16.67
CA LEU A 232 3.40 -0.25 15.29
C LEU A 232 4.32 0.47 14.30
N LEU A 233 5.04 -0.32 13.49
CA LEU A 233 5.61 0.12 12.22
C LEU A 233 4.65 -0.29 11.09
N PHE A 234 4.20 0.66 10.28
CA PHE A 234 3.35 0.43 9.13
C PHE A 234 4.12 0.72 7.84
N ILE A 235 4.16 -0.23 6.91
CA ILE A 235 4.91 -0.16 5.66
C ILE A 235 3.95 -0.32 4.48
N ASP A 236 3.88 0.69 3.62
CA ASP A 236 3.24 0.66 2.31
C ASP A 236 4.07 1.49 1.31
N SER A 237 5.24 0.96 0.97
CA SER A 237 6.26 1.69 0.20
C SER A 237 6.15 1.41 -1.31
N SER A 238 7.28 1.38 -2.03
CA SER A 238 7.25 1.22 -3.50
C SER A 238 6.99 -0.20 -4.00
N HIS A 239 7.01 -1.21 -3.12
CA HIS A 239 6.84 -2.65 -3.43
C HIS A 239 7.87 -3.24 -4.40
N ILE A 240 8.91 -2.48 -4.76
CA ILE A 240 9.91 -2.84 -5.75
C ILE A 240 11.34 -2.74 -5.20
N ILE A 241 12.03 -3.87 -5.17
CA ILE A 241 13.44 -3.95 -4.77
C ILE A 241 14.29 -3.14 -5.74
N ARG A 242 15.02 -2.15 -5.19
CA ARG A 242 15.99 -1.32 -5.88
C ARG A 242 17.24 -1.19 -5.01
N PRO A 243 18.46 -1.16 -5.59
CA PRO A 243 19.65 -0.81 -4.82
C PRO A 243 19.46 0.53 -4.10
N ASN A 244 19.72 0.55 -2.79
CA ASN A 244 19.52 1.72 -1.92
C ASN A 244 18.09 2.29 -1.96
N GLY A 245 17.08 1.45 -2.24
CA GLY A 245 15.68 1.85 -2.16
C GLY A 245 15.04 1.57 -0.80
N ASP A 246 13.90 2.18 -0.58
CA ASP A 246 12.95 1.94 0.52
C ASP A 246 12.81 0.46 0.92
N VAL A 247 12.39 -0.44 0.03
CA VAL A 247 12.15 -1.86 0.34
C VAL A 247 13.39 -2.56 0.91
N LEU A 248 14.60 -2.25 0.41
CA LEU A 248 15.80 -2.86 0.98
C LEU A 248 16.15 -2.25 2.35
N THR A 249 15.96 -0.93 2.50
CA THR A 249 16.20 -0.22 3.76
C THR A 249 15.28 -0.77 4.86
N GLU A 250 13.99 -0.90 4.56
CA GLU A 250 12.96 -1.40 5.46
C GLU A 250 13.32 -2.81 5.98
N TYR A 251 13.63 -3.75 5.10
CA TYR A 251 13.81 -5.15 5.46
C TYR A 251 15.23 -5.51 5.93
N LEU A 252 16.26 -4.75 5.52
CA LEU A 252 17.66 -5.07 5.86
C LEU A 252 18.25 -4.17 6.94
N GLU A 253 17.67 -2.99 7.18
CA GLU A 253 18.20 -2.01 8.14
C GLU A 253 17.20 -1.72 9.27
N ILE A 254 15.92 -1.42 8.94
CA ILE A 254 14.92 -1.03 9.95
C ILE A 254 14.41 -2.25 10.71
N VAL A 255 13.74 -3.19 10.03
CA VAL A 255 13.06 -4.33 10.66
C VAL A 255 14.00 -5.15 11.56
N PRO A 256 15.24 -5.49 11.15
CA PRO A 256 16.15 -6.25 12.00
C PRO A 256 16.66 -5.50 13.23
N ALA A 257 16.58 -4.16 13.25
CA ALA A 257 17.03 -3.31 14.35
C ALA A 257 15.91 -2.93 15.33
N LEU A 258 14.66 -3.28 15.04
CA LEU A 258 13.52 -3.03 15.93
C LEU A 258 13.64 -3.81 17.24
N ARG A 259 13.10 -3.22 18.31
CA ARG A 259 12.99 -3.89 19.61
C ARG A 259 12.00 -5.06 19.53
N SER A 260 12.29 -6.12 20.29
CA SER A 260 11.35 -7.21 20.54
C SER A 260 9.99 -6.67 21.00
N GLY A 261 8.90 -7.23 20.48
CA GLY A 261 7.54 -6.85 20.78
C GLY A 261 6.95 -5.76 19.88
N VAL A 262 7.74 -5.11 19.02
CA VAL A 262 7.21 -4.17 18.01
C VAL A 262 6.42 -4.93 16.96
N ASN A 263 5.23 -4.45 16.63
CA ASN A 263 4.39 -4.98 15.55
C ASN A 263 4.74 -4.28 14.24
N VAL A 264 4.75 -5.04 13.16
CA VAL A 264 5.03 -4.56 11.81
C VAL A 264 3.87 -4.94 10.91
N HIS A 265 3.33 -3.95 10.20
CA HIS A 265 2.38 -4.12 9.10
C HIS A 265 3.10 -3.91 7.77
N VAL A 266 2.76 -4.73 6.79
CA VAL A 266 3.16 -4.57 5.39
C VAL A 266 1.92 -4.69 4.50
N HIS A 267 1.69 -3.71 3.64
CA HIS A 267 0.59 -3.72 2.68
C HIS A 267 0.91 -4.53 1.41
N ASP A 268 -0.13 -4.91 0.68
CA ASP A 268 -0.08 -5.55 -0.63
C ASP A 268 0.61 -6.93 -0.60
N ILE A 269 0.48 -7.62 0.53
CA ILE A 269 0.94 -8.97 0.78
C ILE A 269 -0.24 -9.95 0.73
N PHE A 270 -0.19 -10.82 -0.28
CA PHE A 270 -1.17 -11.88 -0.55
C PHE A 270 -0.67 -13.26 -0.12
N THR A 271 0.39 -13.33 0.67
CA THR A 271 0.95 -14.59 1.19
C THR A 271 -0.13 -15.43 1.87
N PRO A 272 -0.23 -16.73 1.56
CA PRO A 272 0.69 -17.57 0.79
C PRO A 272 0.38 -17.68 -0.72
N ASN A 273 -0.59 -16.93 -1.23
CA ASN A 273 -0.89 -16.89 -2.66
C ASN A 273 0.17 -16.07 -3.41
N HIS A 274 0.15 -16.14 -4.74
CA HIS A 274 0.81 -15.14 -5.57
C HIS A 274 0.01 -13.83 -5.56
N TYR A 275 0.64 -12.74 -5.99
CA TYR A 275 -0.06 -11.50 -6.33
C TYR A 275 -1.28 -11.76 -7.24
N PRO A 276 -2.34 -10.93 -7.17
CA PRO A 276 -3.55 -11.09 -7.97
C PRO A 276 -3.27 -11.19 -9.48
N ASP A 277 -4.07 -12.00 -10.18
CA ASP A 277 -3.94 -12.16 -11.64
C ASP A 277 -4.07 -10.84 -12.41
N SER A 278 -4.95 -9.94 -11.94
CA SER A 278 -5.10 -8.59 -12.49
C SER A 278 -3.80 -7.79 -12.38
N TRP A 279 -3.00 -7.99 -11.34
CA TRP A 279 -1.75 -7.26 -11.15
C TRP A 279 -0.63 -7.84 -12.01
N LEU A 280 -0.55 -9.18 -12.09
CA LEU A 280 0.48 -9.86 -12.88
C LEU A 280 0.21 -9.74 -14.39
N ARG A 281 -1.01 -10.03 -14.85
CA ARG A 281 -1.32 -10.13 -16.29
C ARG A 281 -1.91 -8.87 -16.91
N LYS A 282 -2.80 -8.18 -16.20
CA LYS A 282 -3.51 -7.01 -16.77
C LYS A 282 -2.71 -5.72 -16.58
N ASN A 283 -2.24 -5.48 -15.36
CA ASN A 283 -1.50 -4.26 -15.00
C ASN A 283 0.02 -4.43 -15.13
N VAL A 284 0.51 -5.68 -15.19
CA VAL A 284 1.94 -6.02 -15.33
C VAL A 284 2.80 -5.32 -14.27
N ARG A 285 2.38 -5.42 -13.00
CA ARG A 285 3.16 -4.95 -11.86
C ARG A 285 4.35 -5.88 -11.64
N PHE A 286 5.54 -5.31 -11.47
CA PHE A 286 6.78 -6.05 -11.19
C PHE A 286 7.12 -6.12 -9.70
N TRP A 287 6.15 -5.85 -8.84
CA TRP A 287 6.33 -5.88 -7.39
C TRP A 287 6.85 -7.22 -6.92
N ASN A 288 7.78 -7.17 -5.98
CA ASN A 288 8.53 -8.33 -5.51
C ASN A 288 8.80 -8.32 -4.00
N GLU A 289 8.28 -7.33 -3.28
CA GLU A 289 8.42 -7.21 -1.82
C GLU A 289 7.88 -8.43 -1.06
N GLN A 290 6.71 -8.97 -1.45
CA GLN A 290 6.13 -10.14 -0.81
C GLN A 290 7.09 -11.32 -0.73
N TYR A 291 7.89 -11.53 -1.78
CA TYR A 291 8.84 -12.64 -1.81
C TYR A 291 10.05 -12.39 -0.91
N LEU A 292 10.41 -11.12 -0.68
CA LEU A 292 11.44 -10.73 0.28
C LEU A 292 10.93 -10.93 1.72
N LEU A 293 9.71 -10.51 2.03
CA LEU A 293 9.06 -10.77 3.31
C LEU A 293 9.00 -12.26 3.62
N GLU A 294 8.61 -13.08 2.65
CA GLU A 294 8.57 -14.53 2.82
C GLU A 294 9.95 -15.13 3.09
N ALA A 295 11.00 -14.62 2.45
CA ALA A 295 12.37 -15.03 2.72
C ALA A 295 12.82 -14.61 4.13
N LEU A 296 12.44 -13.41 4.60
CA LEU A 296 12.72 -12.94 5.95
C LEU A 296 12.08 -13.84 7.02
N LEU A 297 10.83 -14.27 6.81
CA LEU A 297 10.07 -15.09 7.77
C LEU A 297 10.45 -16.58 7.73
N SER A 298 10.98 -17.07 6.62
CA SER A 298 11.23 -18.50 6.39
C SER A 298 12.30 -19.05 7.35
N ASN A 299 11.91 -19.98 8.22
CA ASN A 299 12.73 -20.60 9.27
C ASN A 299 13.39 -19.56 10.19
N ASN A 300 12.72 -18.43 10.42
CA ASN A 300 13.26 -17.34 11.21
C ASN A 300 12.47 -17.15 12.53
N PRO A 301 13.00 -17.63 13.67
CA PRO A 301 12.30 -17.53 14.95
C PRO A 301 12.34 -16.12 15.54
N SER A 302 13.05 -15.16 14.95
CA SER A 302 13.05 -13.75 15.39
C SER A 302 11.77 -13.01 15.04
N PHE A 303 10.89 -13.62 14.24
CA PHE A 303 9.63 -13.02 13.83
C PHE A 303 8.46 -13.98 14.05
N THR A 304 7.32 -13.41 14.43
CA THR A 304 6.09 -14.15 14.64
C THR A 304 4.99 -13.58 13.75
N VAL A 305 4.38 -14.41 12.89
CA VAL A 305 3.19 -14.00 12.14
C VAL A 305 2.05 -13.70 13.11
N VAL A 306 1.44 -12.52 12.97
CA VAL A 306 0.33 -12.02 13.80
C VAL A 306 -0.99 -12.13 13.04
N ALA A 307 -1.03 -11.70 11.78
CA ALA A 307 -2.20 -11.83 10.91
C ALA A 307 -1.79 -11.80 9.43
N ALA A 308 -2.39 -12.64 8.60
CA ALA A 308 -2.19 -12.66 7.15
C ALA A 308 -3.55 -12.59 6.48
N LEU A 309 -3.97 -11.41 6.04
CA LEU A 309 -5.39 -11.14 5.78
C LEU A 309 -5.90 -11.90 4.57
N ASN A 310 -5.09 -12.01 3.51
CA ASN A 310 -5.43 -12.83 2.37
C ASN A 310 -5.59 -14.31 2.77
N TYR A 311 -4.67 -14.83 3.59
CA TYR A 311 -4.78 -16.20 4.11
C TYR A 311 -6.07 -16.40 4.91
N LEU A 312 -6.39 -15.50 5.83
CA LEU A 312 -7.62 -15.58 6.62
C LEU A 312 -8.86 -15.46 5.74
N LYS A 313 -8.89 -14.55 4.77
CA LYS A 313 -10.02 -14.41 3.84
C LYS A 313 -10.33 -15.72 3.10
N HIS A 314 -9.31 -16.46 2.68
CA HIS A 314 -9.49 -17.71 1.91
C HIS A 314 -9.74 -18.95 2.78
N ASN A 315 -9.34 -18.96 4.04
CA ASN A 315 -9.40 -20.15 4.91
C ASN A 315 -10.39 -19.99 6.08
N GLU A 316 -10.70 -18.76 6.47
CA GLU A 316 -11.44 -18.35 7.66
C GLU A 316 -12.43 -17.21 7.34
N PHE A 317 -13.06 -17.27 6.17
CA PHE A 317 -13.89 -16.19 5.65
C PHE A 317 -14.95 -15.70 6.66
N GLU A 318 -15.68 -16.61 7.30
CA GLU A 318 -16.72 -16.25 8.28
C GLU A 318 -16.13 -15.55 9.52
N SER A 319 -14.97 -16.01 10.00
CA SER A 319 -14.28 -15.40 11.14
C SER A 319 -13.80 -13.99 10.83
N MET A 320 -13.30 -13.77 9.61
CA MET A 320 -12.93 -12.45 9.09
C MET A 320 -14.15 -11.55 8.90
N LYS A 321 -15.21 -12.07 8.28
CA LYS A 321 -16.43 -11.31 8.00
C LYS A 321 -17.12 -10.80 9.26
N ARG A 322 -16.97 -11.50 10.39
CA ARG A 322 -17.48 -11.03 11.68
C ARG A 322 -16.88 -9.68 12.10
N ILE A 323 -15.60 -9.46 11.86
CA ILE A 323 -14.90 -8.22 12.24
C ILE A 323 -14.78 -7.23 11.08
N CYS A 324 -14.98 -7.69 9.84
CA CYS A 324 -15.03 -6.88 8.63
C CYS A 324 -16.38 -7.14 7.91
N PRO A 325 -17.52 -6.58 8.39
CA PRO A 325 -18.85 -6.91 7.87
C PRO A 325 -19.03 -6.63 6.38
N GLY A 326 -18.33 -5.61 5.86
CA GLY A 326 -18.32 -5.26 4.44
C GLY A 326 -17.70 -6.35 3.55
N LEU A 327 -16.89 -7.25 4.12
CA LEU A 327 -16.07 -8.20 3.36
C LEU A 327 -16.92 -9.13 2.50
N THR A 328 -16.56 -9.18 1.22
CA THR A 328 -17.16 -10.02 0.19
C THR A 328 -16.16 -11.05 -0.32
N ILE A 329 -16.66 -12.05 -1.05
CA ILE A 329 -15.82 -13.11 -1.62
C ILE A 329 -14.89 -12.55 -2.72
N GLN A 330 -15.27 -11.43 -3.34
CA GLN A 330 -14.56 -10.81 -4.46
C GLN A 330 -13.35 -9.99 -4.01
N GLN A 331 -13.36 -9.48 -2.77
CA GLN A 331 -12.25 -8.72 -2.21
C GLN A 331 -11.08 -9.63 -1.86
N GLU A 332 -9.89 -9.08 -2.00
CA GLU A 332 -8.62 -9.77 -1.75
C GLU A 332 -7.80 -8.85 -0.84
N PRO A 333 -8.04 -8.86 0.50
CA PRO A 333 -7.31 -7.98 1.39
C PRO A 333 -5.82 -8.32 1.38
N GLY A 334 -5.00 -7.28 1.39
CA GLY A 334 -3.56 -7.32 1.16
C GLY A 334 -2.71 -7.03 2.40
N SER A 335 -3.29 -6.86 3.58
CA SER A 335 -2.49 -6.57 4.77
C SER A 335 -1.81 -7.82 5.35
N PHE A 336 -0.57 -7.66 5.82
CA PHE A 336 0.14 -8.68 6.57
C PHE A 336 0.80 -8.09 7.81
N TYR A 337 0.68 -8.78 8.93
CA TYR A 337 1.16 -8.35 10.23
C TYR A 337 2.09 -9.42 10.81
N PHE A 338 3.26 -8.99 11.28
CA PHE A 338 4.16 -9.80 12.07
C PHE A 338 4.70 -9.00 13.26
N ARG A 339 5.34 -9.68 14.21
CA ARG A 339 5.93 -9.08 15.41
C ARG A 339 7.36 -9.55 15.56
N VAL A 340 8.24 -8.65 15.99
CA VAL A 340 9.63 -8.95 16.33
C VAL A 340 9.67 -9.66 17.69
N ASN A 341 10.45 -10.73 17.82
CA ASN A 341 10.55 -11.55 19.04
C ASN A 341 11.73 -11.20 19.94
#